data_AF-A0A355SIQ1-F1
#
_entry.id   AF-A0A355SIQ1-F1
#
_cell.length_a   1.000
_cell.length_b   1.000
_cell.length_c   1.000
_cell.angle_alpha   90.00
_cell.angle_beta   90.00
_cell.angle_gamma   90.00
#
_symmetry.space_group_name_H-M   'P 1'
#
loop_
_entity.id
_entity.type
_entity.pdbx_description
1 polymer ?
#
loop_
_entity_poly.entity_id
_entity_poly.type
_entity_poly.pdbx_seq_one_letter_code
_entity_poly.pdbx_strand_id
1 'polypeptide(L)'
;AACACAGCGETPYAKLVTQLFGDRMLIANATGCSSIWGASAPSIPYCVNKEGKGPAWANSLFEDNAEYGYGMFLGVRQIREKLADLIKEALNLDVSSELKDAFNAWLAGKNNAAESKAATYKMLPLLGQYAANPVIKEIIDKKDFLIKKSQWIFGGDGWAYDIGYGGLDHVIAQGEDVNILVFDTEVYSNTGGQSSKSTPTAAVAKFAASGKRIRKKDLGAMAMTYSYVYVAQIALGANMSQAIKAITEAESYPGPSLIIGYAPCINH
;
A
#
# COMPACT_ATOMS: atom_id res chain seq x y z
N ALA A 1 -8.10 -18.25 -5.28
CA ALA A 1 -7.25 -18.61 -4.12
C ALA A 1 -5.80 -18.38 -4.52
N ALA A 2 -4.97 -17.82 -3.64
CA ALA A 2 -3.56 -17.58 -3.94
C ALA A 2 -2.78 -18.90 -4.04
N CYS A 3 -1.82 -18.98 -4.96
CA CYS A 3 -0.93 -20.13 -5.14
C CYS A 3 0.21 -20.12 -4.09
N ALA A 4 -0.13 -19.92 -2.82
CA ALA A 4 0.80 -19.99 -1.70
C ALA A 4 0.81 -21.39 -1.07
N CYS A 5 1.82 -21.69 -0.25
CA CYS A 5 1.87 -22.92 0.53
C CYS A 5 0.67 -23.05 1.49
N ALA A 6 0.27 -24.27 1.82
CA ALA A 6 -0.71 -24.52 2.86
C ALA A 6 -0.20 -23.95 4.20
N GLY A 7 -0.99 -23.09 4.85
CA GLY A 7 -0.58 -22.41 6.08
C GLY A 7 0.46 -21.29 5.91
N CYS A 8 0.64 -20.76 4.68
CA CYS A 8 1.55 -19.64 4.43
C CYS A 8 1.29 -18.43 5.35
N GLY A 9 2.33 -17.95 6.04
CA GLY A 9 2.26 -16.83 6.97
C GLY A 9 2.08 -15.46 6.33
N GLU A 10 2.35 -15.28 5.03
CA GLU A 10 2.26 -13.98 4.34
C GLU A 10 0.80 -13.61 4.01
N THR A 11 0.05 -14.55 3.42
CA THR A 11 -1.26 -14.28 2.83
C THR A 11 -2.34 -13.78 3.82
N PRO A 12 -2.36 -14.18 5.11
CA PRO A 12 -3.31 -13.61 6.08
C PRO A 12 -3.15 -12.09 6.27
N TYR A 13 -1.91 -11.57 6.22
CA TYR A 13 -1.65 -10.13 6.31
C TYR A 13 -2.19 -9.40 5.07
N ALA A 14 -1.84 -9.87 3.87
CA ALA A 14 -2.31 -9.26 2.63
C ALA A 14 -3.85 -9.28 2.56
N LYS A 15 -4.48 -10.41 2.94
CA LYS A 15 -5.94 -10.51 3.03
C LYS A 15 -6.52 -9.48 4.00
N LEU A 16 -5.98 -9.36 5.20
CA LEU A 16 -6.46 -8.41 6.20
C LEU A 16 -6.41 -6.96 5.67
N VAL A 17 -5.30 -6.56 5.06
CA VAL A 17 -5.17 -5.22 4.45
C VAL A 17 -6.23 -5.00 3.37
N THR A 18 -6.46 -5.99 2.49
CA THR A 18 -7.51 -5.86 1.45
C THR A 18 -8.93 -5.81 2.02
N GLN A 19 -9.19 -6.43 3.17
CA GLN A 19 -10.49 -6.35 3.83
C GLN A 19 -10.76 -4.96 4.42
N LEU A 20 -9.70 -4.25 4.83
CA LEU A 20 -9.80 -2.91 5.41
C LEU A 20 -9.81 -1.81 4.34
N PHE A 21 -8.99 -1.94 3.29
CA PHE A 21 -8.72 -0.85 2.33
C PHE A 21 -8.85 -1.24 0.86
N GLY A 22 -9.27 -2.48 0.56
CA GLY A 22 -9.23 -3.06 -0.78
C GLY A 22 -10.05 -2.33 -1.84
N ASP A 23 -11.06 -1.55 -1.46
CA ASP A 23 -11.91 -0.80 -2.39
C ASP A 23 -11.23 0.44 -2.99
N ARG A 24 -10.10 0.87 -2.43
CA ARG A 24 -9.37 2.08 -2.84
C ARG A 24 -7.85 1.91 -2.83
N MET A 25 -7.34 0.70 -2.72
CA MET A 25 -5.91 0.44 -2.60
C MET A 25 -5.21 0.26 -3.95
N LEU A 26 -3.96 0.70 -4.01
CA LEU A 26 -3.01 0.42 -5.06
C LEU A 26 -1.84 -0.35 -4.44
N ILE A 27 -1.34 -1.40 -5.10
CA ILE A 27 -0.27 -2.26 -4.60
C ILE A 27 0.91 -2.21 -5.58
N ALA A 28 2.05 -1.72 -5.10
CA ALA A 28 3.36 -2.01 -5.65
C ALA A 28 3.93 -3.22 -4.90
N ASN A 29 4.21 -4.31 -5.60
CA ASN A 29 4.69 -5.54 -4.98
C ASN A 29 6.10 -5.89 -5.48
N ALA A 30 7.06 -6.05 -4.56
CA ALA A 30 8.41 -6.48 -4.89
C ALA A 30 8.41 -7.92 -5.40
N THR A 31 9.39 -8.27 -6.23
CA THR A 31 9.59 -9.66 -6.63
C THR A 31 9.95 -10.53 -5.41
N GLY A 32 9.36 -11.72 -5.33
CA GLY A 32 9.47 -12.63 -4.18
C GLY A 32 8.22 -13.50 -4.03
N CYS A 33 8.07 -14.21 -2.90
CA CYS A 33 6.89 -15.06 -2.65
C CYS A 33 5.59 -14.29 -2.88
N SER A 34 5.49 -13.07 -2.38
CA SER A 34 4.32 -12.20 -2.55
C SER A 34 3.94 -11.92 -4.00
N SER A 35 4.92 -11.76 -4.89
CA SER A 35 4.64 -11.65 -6.33
C SER A 35 4.24 -12.99 -6.96
N ILE A 36 4.83 -14.10 -6.51
CA ILE A 36 4.58 -15.43 -7.08
C ILE A 36 3.16 -15.89 -6.72
N TRP A 37 2.80 -15.90 -5.44
CA TRP A 37 1.42 -16.26 -5.08
C TRP A 37 0.42 -15.16 -5.48
N GLY A 38 0.87 -13.92 -5.68
CA GLY A 38 0.05 -12.74 -5.98
C GLY A 38 -0.26 -12.51 -7.45
N ALA A 39 0.55 -13.01 -8.40
CA ALA A 39 0.33 -12.78 -9.83
C ALA A 39 1.01 -13.81 -10.78
N SER A 40 1.13 -15.08 -10.39
CA SER A 40 1.58 -16.12 -11.33
C SER A 40 0.50 -16.42 -12.37
N ALA A 41 0.70 -15.93 -13.59
CA ALA A 41 -0.22 -16.14 -14.69
C ALA A 41 -0.49 -17.65 -14.92
N PRO A 42 -1.75 -18.05 -15.19
CA PRO A 42 -2.93 -17.19 -15.39
C PRO A 42 -3.75 -16.90 -14.11
N SER A 43 -3.31 -17.34 -12.93
CA SER A 43 -4.11 -17.28 -11.70
C SER A 43 -3.85 -16.00 -10.90
N ILE A 44 -4.83 -15.10 -10.84
CA ILE A 44 -4.75 -13.84 -10.08
C ILE A 44 -5.67 -13.92 -8.85
N PRO A 45 -5.14 -13.90 -7.62
CA PRO A 45 -5.92 -14.05 -6.39
C PRO A 45 -6.63 -12.77 -5.93
N TYR A 46 -6.14 -11.59 -6.32
CA TYR A 46 -6.79 -10.32 -6.00
C TYR A 46 -8.09 -10.20 -6.79
N CYS A 47 -9.16 -9.82 -6.12
CA CYS A 47 -10.50 -9.74 -6.70
C CYS A 47 -11.20 -8.43 -6.34
N VAL A 48 -12.33 -8.19 -6.99
CA VAL A 48 -13.18 -7.03 -6.75
C VAL A 48 -14.30 -7.36 -5.77
N ASN A 49 -14.79 -6.34 -5.08
CA ASN A 49 -16.03 -6.40 -4.30
C ASN A 49 -17.27 -6.36 -5.21
N LYS A 50 -18.46 -6.34 -4.61
CA LYS A 50 -19.75 -6.31 -5.34
C LYS A 50 -19.95 -5.04 -6.19
N GLU A 51 -19.22 -3.97 -5.92
CA GLU A 51 -19.24 -2.72 -6.68
C GLU A 51 -18.20 -2.71 -7.82
N GLY A 52 -17.48 -3.81 -8.04
CA GLY A 52 -16.41 -3.89 -9.04
C GLY A 52 -15.11 -3.19 -8.62
N LYS A 53 -14.96 -2.83 -7.33
CA LYS A 53 -13.76 -2.16 -6.80
C LYS A 53 -12.86 -3.16 -6.11
N GLY A 54 -11.57 -3.10 -6.40
CA GLY A 54 -10.58 -3.97 -5.78
C GLY A 54 -9.17 -3.39 -5.90
N PRO A 55 -8.17 -4.10 -5.35
CA PRO A 55 -6.78 -3.67 -5.41
C PRO A 55 -6.28 -3.61 -6.86
N ALA A 56 -5.72 -2.47 -7.28
CA ALA A 56 -4.91 -2.45 -8.49
C ALA A 56 -3.50 -2.89 -8.12
N TRP A 57 -3.00 -3.96 -8.74
CA TRP A 57 -1.76 -4.61 -8.37
C TRP A 57 -0.74 -4.52 -9.50
N ALA A 58 0.51 -4.24 -9.18
CA ALA A 58 1.62 -4.33 -10.11
C ALA A 58 2.93 -4.76 -9.41
N ASN A 59 3.73 -5.53 -10.12
CA ASN A 59 5.11 -5.85 -9.75
C ASN A 59 6.02 -5.25 -10.83
N SER A 60 6.96 -4.41 -10.39
CA SER A 60 8.03 -3.89 -11.24
C SER A 60 9.21 -4.87 -11.18
N LEU A 61 10.21 -4.61 -10.33
CA LEU A 61 11.37 -5.48 -10.14
C LEU A 61 11.52 -5.87 -8.66
N PHE A 62 12.64 -6.53 -8.36
CA PHE A 62 12.97 -6.93 -6.99
C PHE A 62 13.51 -5.73 -6.19
N GLU A 63 14.32 -4.91 -6.83
CA GLU A 63 15.13 -3.86 -6.24
C GLU A 63 14.43 -2.49 -6.13
N ASP A 64 13.44 -2.21 -6.99
CA ASP A 64 12.90 -0.85 -7.21
C ASP A 64 11.50 -0.63 -6.59
N ASN A 65 11.02 -1.58 -5.78
CA ASN A 65 9.60 -1.61 -5.42
C ASN A 65 9.16 -0.42 -4.56
N ALA A 66 10.06 0.13 -3.72
CA ALA A 66 9.74 1.30 -2.91
C ALA A 66 9.52 2.51 -3.83
N GLU A 67 10.45 2.73 -4.74
CA GLU A 67 10.47 3.81 -5.72
C GLU A 67 9.31 3.68 -6.71
N TYR A 68 8.99 2.45 -7.12
CA TYR A 68 7.86 2.16 -7.98
C TYR A 68 6.54 2.56 -7.31
N GLY A 69 6.33 2.13 -6.06
CA GLY A 69 5.16 2.53 -5.28
C GLY A 69 5.10 4.03 -4.99
N TYR A 70 6.25 4.66 -4.79
CA TYR A 70 6.35 6.10 -4.66
C TYR A 70 5.96 6.84 -5.95
N GLY A 71 6.41 6.35 -7.11
CA GLY A 71 6.00 6.87 -8.42
C GLY A 71 4.49 6.75 -8.66
N MET A 72 3.88 5.63 -8.28
CA MET A 72 2.42 5.46 -8.30
C MET A 72 1.71 6.51 -7.43
N PHE A 73 2.21 6.74 -6.22
CA PHE A 73 1.69 7.77 -5.31
C PHE A 73 1.77 9.17 -5.93
N LEU A 74 2.92 9.56 -6.48
CA LEU A 74 3.12 10.86 -7.13
C LEU A 74 2.16 11.04 -8.32
N GLY A 75 1.97 10.00 -9.14
CA GLY A 75 1.01 10.02 -10.24
C GLY A 75 -0.42 10.26 -9.76
N VAL A 76 -0.85 9.57 -8.70
CA VAL A 76 -2.16 9.81 -8.08
C VAL A 76 -2.26 11.23 -7.52
N ARG A 77 -1.23 11.70 -6.81
CA ARG A 77 -1.21 13.06 -6.25
C ARG A 77 -1.44 14.11 -7.33
N GLN A 78 -0.69 14.04 -8.43
CA GLN A 78 -0.81 14.96 -9.55
C GLN A 78 -2.23 15.00 -10.14
N ILE A 79 -2.85 13.82 -10.30
CA ILE A 79 -4.24 13.72 -10.80
C ILE A 79 -5.21 14.38 -9.81
N ARG A 80 -5.03 14.17 -8.50
CA ARG A 80 -5.92 14.70 -7.46
C ARG A 80 -5.74 16.20 -7.22
N GLU A 81 -4.53 16.73 -7.42
CA GLU A 81 -4.28 18.18 -7.44
C GLU A 81 -4.96 18.83 -8.64
N LYS A 82 -4.83 18.24 -9.83
CA LYS A 82 -5.57 18.70 -11.02
C LYS A 82 -7.09 18.66 -10.81
N LEU A 83 -7.63 17.60 -10.20
CA LEU A 83 -9.04 17.53 -9.82
C LEU A 83 -9.45 18.66 -8.87
N ALA A 84 -8.61 19.00 -7.90
CA ALA A 84 -8.90 20.10 -6.99
C ALA A 84 -8.97 21.45 -7.72
N ASP A 85 -8.08 21.68 -8.68
CA ASP A 85 -8.11 22.91 -9.47
C ASP A 85 -9.31 22.98 -10.41
N LEU A 86 -9.67 21.87 -11.06
CA LEU A 86 -10.89 21.76 -11.86
C LEU A 86 -12.14 22.00 -11.01
N ILE A 87 -12.19 21.46 -9.80
CA ILE A 87 -13.32 21.66 -8.88
C ILE A 87 -13.41 23.13 -8.45
N LYS A 88 -12.29 23.81 -8.17
CA LYS A 88 -12.27 25.25 -7.87
C LYS A 88 -12.79 26.07 -9.05
N GLU A 89 -12.42 25.71 -10.28
CA GLU A 89 -12.95 26.34 -11.49
C GLU A 89 -14.45 26.09 -11.63
N ALA A 90 -14.91 24.86 -11.38
CA ALA A 90 -16.31 24.46 -11.46
C ALA A 90 -17.21 25.19 -10.45
N LEU A 91 -16.69 25.65 -9.31
CA LEU A 91 -17.45 26.45 -8.34
C LEU A 91 -17.91 27.80 -8.91
N ASN A 92 -17.20 28.34 -9.90
CA ASN A 92 -17.55 29.60 -10.58
C ASN A 92 -18.56 29.40 -11.72
N LEU A 93 -18.90 28.16 -12.06
CA LEU A 93 -19.89 27.85 -13.09
C LEU A 93 -21.32 27.97 -12.54
N ASP A 94 -22.26 28.06 -13.47
CA ASP A 94 -23.70 27.97 -13.19
C ASP A 94 -24.11 26.51 -12.97
N VAL A 95 -23.78 26.00 -11.78
CA VAL A 95 -24.16 24.67 -11.30
C VAL A 95 -24.98 24.79 -10.02
N SER A 96 -25.77 23.75 -9.72
CA SER A 96 -26.68 23.75 -8.57
C SER A 96 -25.96 23.96 -7.24
N SER A 97 -26.66 24.50 -6.24
CA SER A 97 -26.17 24.67 -4.87
C SER A 97 -25.65 23.36 -4.28
N GLU A 98 -26.36 22.26 -4.53
CA GLU A 98 -26.02 20.94 -4.00
C GLU A 98 -24.70 20.43 -4.56
N LEU A 99 -24.41 20.71 -5.84
CA LEU A 99 -23.12 20.35 -6.44
C LEU A 99 -21.99 21.21 -5.89
N LYS A 100 -22.22 22.52 -5.69
CA LYS A 100 -21.24 23.41 -5.06
C LYS A 100 -20.91 22.98 -3.63
N ASP A 101 -21.91 22.57 -2.86
CA ASP A 101 -21.72 22.04 -1.51
C ASP A 101 -20.90 20.74 -1.51
N ALA A 102 -21.19 19.82 -2.44
CA ALA A 102 -20.42 18.59 -2.59
C ALA A 102 -18.96 18.85 -3.00
N PHE A 103 -18.73 19.82 -3.89
CA PHE A 103 -17.38 20.28 -4.27
C PHE A 103 -16.61 20.88 -3.11
N ASN A 104 -17.23 21.79 -2.34
CA ASN A 104 -16.59 22.38 -1.16
C ASN A 104 -16.27 21.32 -0.09
N ALA A 105 -17.19 20.39 0.17
CA ALA A 105 -16.96 19.28 1.07
C ALA A 105 -15.80 18.38 0.60
N TRP A 106 -15.70 18.12 -0.69
CA TRP A 106 -14.59 17.35 -1.25
C TRP A 106 -13.27 18.09 -1.12
N LEU A 107 -13.21 19.39 -1.43
CA LEU A 107 -11.98 20.19 -1.31
C LEU A 107 -11.46 20.21 0.13
N ALA A 108 -12.36 20.35 1.12
CA ALA A 108 -12.01 20.31 2.54
C ALA A 108 -11.50 18.92 2.97
N GLY A 109 -12.15 17.85 2.49
CA GLY A 109 -11.89 16.48 2.93
C GLY A 109 -11.09 15.61 1.96
N LYS A 110 -10.45 16.17 0.93
CA LYS A 110 -9.82 15.36 -0.15
C LYS A 110 -8.74 14.41 0.36
N ASN A 111 -8.05 14.76 1.44
CA ASN A 111 -6.98 13.94 2.03
C ASN A 111 -7.47 12.99 3.14
N ASN A 112 -8.78 12.95 3.40
CA ASN A 112 -9.43 12.00 4.30
C ASN A 112 -10.25 10.98 3.48
N ALA A 113 -10.06 9.69 3.76
CA ALA A 113 -10.72 8.63 3.00
C ALA A 113 -12.25 8.64 3.15
N ALA A 114 -12.77 8.83 4.36
CA ALA A 114 -14.20 8.84 4.62
C ALA A 114 -14.87 10.09 4.04
N GLU A 115 -14.27 11.26 4.24
CA GLU A 115 -14.82 12.53 3.77
C GLU A 115 -14.79 12.64 2.24
N SER A 116 -13.66 12.31 1.59
CA SER A 116 -13.56 12.30 0.13
C SER A 116 -14.57 11.31 -0.48
N LYS A 117 -14.76 10.14 0.13
CA LYS A 117 -15.75 9.14 -0.30
C LYS A 117 -17.18 9.67 -0.17
N ALA A 118 -17.54 10.23 0.98
CA ALA A 118 -18.87 10.81 1.22
C ALA A 118 -19.20 11.93 0.23
N ALA A 119 -18.25 12.86 0.00
CA ALA A 119 -18.44 13.95 -0.96
C ALA A 119 -18.53 13.43 -2.42
N THR A 120 -17.74 12.41 -2.76
CA THR A 120 -17.80 11.77 -4.09
C THR A 120 -19.19 11.19 -4.38
N TYR A 121 -19.78 10.44 -3.43
CA TYR A 121 -21.11 9.87 -3.63
C TYR A 121 -22.21 10.94 -3.75
N LYS A 122 -22.04 12.11 -3.11
CA LYS A 122 -22.96 13.24 -3.26
C LYS A 122 -22.86 13.91 -4.64
N MET A 123 -21.64 14.09 -5.18
CA MET A 123 -21.46 14.78 -6.46
C MET A 123 -21.74 13.90 -7.69
N LEU A 124 -21.41 12.61 -7.65
CA LEU A 124 -21.46 11.73 -8.83
C LEU A 124 -22.81 11.74 -9.57
N PRO A 125 -23.98 11.66 -8.89
CA PRO A 125 -25.28 11.70 -9.56
C PRO A 125 -25.59 13.06 -10.22
N LEU A 126 -24.96 14.14 -9.77
CA LEU A 126 -25.21 15.50 -10.23
C LEU A 126 -24.34 15.88 -11.44
N LEU A 127 -23.12 15.35 -11.53
CA LEU A 127 -22.15 15.70 -12.59
C LEU A 127 -22.70 15.48 -14.01
N GLY A 128 -23.53 14.45 -14.22
CA GLY A 128 -24.08 14.12 -15.53
C GLY A 128 -24.92 15.22 -16.17
N GLN A 129 -25.56 16.08 -15.36
CA GLN A 129 -26.37 17.20 -15.84
C GLN A 129 -25.52 18.30 -16.50
N TYR A 130 -24.24 18.37 -16.15
CA TYR A 130 -23.32 19.41 -16.59
C TYR A 130 -22.19 18.87 -17.48
N ALA A 131 -22.31 17.63 -17.97
CA ALA A 131 -21.27 16.94 -18.73
C ALA A 131 -20.90 17.62 -20.08
N ALA A 132 -21.73 18.55 -20.56
CA ALA A 132 -21.41 19.37 -21.73
C ALA A 132 -20.32 20.42 -21.45
N ASN A 133 -20.13 20.82 -20.19
CA ASN A 133 -19.06 21.74 -19.82
C ASN A 133 -17.70 21.02 -19.81
N PRO A 134 -16.67 21.55 -20.49
CA PRO A 134 -15.35 20.89 -20.57
C PRO A 134 -14.69 20.61 -19.21
N VAL A 135 -14.85 21.51 -18.23
CA VAL A 135 -14.27 21.36 -16.88
C VAL A 135 -14.94 20.19 -16.15
N ILE A 136 -16.27 20.15 -16.17
CA ILE A 136 -17.04 19.05 -15.57
C ILE A 136 -16.75 17.73 -16.26
N LYS A 137 -16.63 17.73 -17.59
CA LYS A 137 -16.26 16.55 -18.35
C LYS A 137 -14.89 16.01 -17.92
N GLU A 138 -13.90 16.87 -17.74
CA GLU A 138 -12.58 16.45 -17.26
C GLU A 138 -12.64 15.88 -15.82
N ILE A 139 -13.49 16.43 -14.96
CA ILE A 139 -13.76 15.86 -13.62
C ILE A 139 -14.36 14.45 -13.73
N ILE A 140 -15.34 14.26 -14.62
CA ILE A 140 -15.98 12.95 -14.86
C ILE A 140 -14.97 11.93 -15.38
N ASP A 141 -14.10 12.33 -16.32
CA ASP A 141 -13.07 11.46 -16.90
C ASP A 141 -12.04 11.00 -15.85
N LYS A 142 -11.90 11.75 -14.75
CA LYS A 142 -10.98 11.46 -13.63
C LYS A 142 -11.71 11.00 -12.36
N LYS A 143 -13.00 10.64 -12.44
CA LYS A 143 -13.85 10.32 -11.28
C LYS A 143 -13.29 9.24 -10.37
N ASP A 144 -12.52 8.30 -10.92
CA ASP A 144 -11.94 7.19 -10.17
C ASP A 144 -10.92 7.66 -9.12
N PHE A 145 -10.42 8.89 -9.21
CA PHE A 145 -9.47 9.51 -8.29
C PHE A 145 -10.10 10.50 -7.30
N LEU A 146 -11.43 10.66 -7.32
CA LEU A 146 -12.13 11.52 -6.35
C LEU A 146 -11.98 10.96 -4.93
N ILE A 147 -12.13 9.65 -4.74
CA ILE A 147 -11.89 8.97 -3.47
C ILE A 147 -10.38 8.87 -3.21
N LYS A 148 -9.91 9.23 -2.01
CA LYS A 148 -8.50 9.06 -1.61
C LYS A 148 -8.06 7.62 -1.82
N LYS A 149 -6.95 7.43 -2.55
CA LYS A 149 -6.33 6.11 -2.72
C LYS A 149 -5.42 5.79 -1.55
N SER A 150 -5.29 4.50 -1.25
CA SER A 150 -4.35 3.97 -0.26
C SER A 150 -3.18 3.33 -1.00
N GLN A 151 -2.00 3.94 -0.97
CA GLN A 151 -0.82 3.39 -1.64
C GLN A 151 -0.14 2.38 -0.70
N TRP A 152 -0.02 1.13 -1.17
CA TRP A 152 0.64 0.05 -0.46
C TRP A 152 1.86 -0.46 -1.23
N ILE A 153 2.93 -0.72 -0.51
CA ILE A 153 4.20 -1.24 -1.00
C ILE A 153 4.47 -2.56 -0.25
N PHE A 154 4.29 -3.66 -0.95
CA PHE A 154 4.39 -5.02 -0.42
C PHE A 154 5.73 -5.64 -0.81
N GLY A 155 6.37 -6.36 0.12
CA GLY A 155 7.55 -7.14 -0.22
C GLY A 155 8.05 -8.00 0.93
N GLY A 156 8.93 -8.95 0.63
CA GLY A 156 9.56 -9.80 1.63
C GLY A 156 10.74 -9.11 2.32
N ASP A 157 11.32 -9.76 3.33
CA ASP A 157 12.50 -9.26 4.02
C ASP A 157 13.74 -9.16 3.12
N GLY A 158 13.92 -10.06 2.15
CA GLY A 158 15.04 -9.96 1.21
C GLY A 158 15.04 -8.67 0.39
N TRP A 159 13.86 -8.15 0.05
CA TRP A 159 13.73 -6.84 -0.57
C TRP A 159 14.05 -5.73 0.45
N ALA A 160 13.31 -5.67 1.55
CA ALA A 160 13.35 -4.53 2.47
C ALA A 160 14.66 -4.42 3.26
N TYR A 161 15.29 -5.54 3.61
CA TYR A 161 16.51 -5.56 4.41
C TYR A 161 17.75 -5.49 3.55
N ASP A 162 17.72 -6.04 2.33
CA ASP A 162 18.87 -6.16 1.43
C ASP A 162 18.77 -5.31 0.17
N ILE A 163 18.25 -5.85 -0.93
CA ILE A 163 18.46 -5.30 -2.28
C ILE A 163 17.72 -3.97 -2.49
N GLY A 164 16.50 -3.85 -1.96
CA GLY A 164 15.68 -2.65 -2.07
C GLY A 164 15.77 -1.72 -0.87
N TYR A 165 16.67 -2.00 0.09
CA TYR A 165 16.77 -1.20 1.30
C TYR A 165 17.13 0.27 1.02
N GLY A 166 18.04 0.53 0.07
CA GLY A 166 18.41 1.90 -0.29
C GLY A 166 17.22 2.71 -0.82
N GLY A 167 16.40 2.10 -1.68
CA GLY A 167 15.15 2.67 -2.17
C GLY A 167 14.11 2.88 -1.09
N LEU A 168 13.92 1.86 -0.23
CA LEU A 168 13.00 1.92 0.90
C LEU A 168 13.37 3.06 1.86
N ASP A 169 14.65 3.16 2.23
CA ASP A 169 15.17 4.24 3.08
C ASP A 169 14.93 5.62 2.46
N HIS A 170 15.19 5.77 1.16
CA HIS A 170 14.97 7.03 0.46
C HIS A 170 13.49 7.43 0.41
N VAL A 171 12.59 6.46 0.18
CA VAL A 171 11.14 6.70 0.08
C VAL A 171 10.53 7.07 1.43
N ILE A 172 10.89 6.37 2.52
CA ILE A 172 10.42 6.77 3.85
C ILE A 172 10.97 8.14 4.24
N ALA A 173 12.18 8.50 3.80
CA ALA A 173 12.77 9.81 4.07
C ALA A 173 12.00 10.96 3.38
N GLN A 174 11.25 10.72 2.29
CA GLN A 174 10.46 11.76 1.62
C GLN A 174 9.29 12.28 2.46
N GLY A 175 8.85 11.54 3.49
CA GLY A 175 7.76 11.99 4.37
C GLY A 175 6.36 11.93 3.73
N GLU A 176 6.21 11.20 2.62
CA GLU A 176 4.95 11.13 1.86
C GLU A 176 4.06 9.96 2.31
N ASP A 177 2.75 10.08 2.08
CA ASP A 177 1.70 9.16 2.56
C ASP A 177 1.68 7.83 1.78
N VAL A 178 2.62 6.95 2.14
CA VAL A 178 2.77 5.59 1.60
C VAL A 178 2.84 4.54 2.72
N ASN A 179 2.21 3.39 2.50
CA ASN A 179 2.17 2.29 3.45
C ASN A 179 3.05 1.13 2.99
N ILE A 180 4.04 0.76 3.77
CA ILE A 180 4.98 -0.33 3.46
C ILE A 180 4.66 -1.51 4.37
N LEU A 181 4.41 -2.68 3.79
CA LEU A 181 4.23 -3.93 4.50
C LEU A 181 5.33 -4.92 4.09
N VAL A 182 6.19 -5.22 5.06
CA VAL A 182 7.24 -6.22 4.93
C VAL A 182 6.75 -7.54 5.50
N PHE A 183 6.64 -8.57 4.66
CA PHE A 183 6.42 -9.94 5.09
C PHE A 183 7.76 -10.56 5.49
N ASP A 184 8.10 -10.49 6.78
CA ASP A 184 9.41 -10.93 7.27
C ASP A 184 9.37 -12.43 7.59
N THR A 185 9.86 -13.23 6.64
CA THR A 185 10.04 -14.67 6.81
C THR A 185 11.47 -15.00 7.28
N GLU A 186 12.30 -13.97 7.50
CA GLU A 186 13.69 -14.07 7.94
C GLU A 186 14.65 -14.80 6.98
N VAL A 187 14.20 -15.14 5.76
CA VAL A 187 14.97 -15.81 4.71
C VAL A 187 14.42 -15.46 3.34
N TYR A 188 15.19 -15.70 2.27
CA TYR A 188 14.69 -15.56 0.90
C TYR A 188 13.86 -16.81 0.55
N SER A 189 12.59 -16.82 0.96
CA SER A 189 11.72 -18.00 0.84
C SER A 189 11.57 -18.48 -0.61
N ASN A 190 11.30 -17.56 -1.54
CA ASN A 190 11.01 -17.90 -2.94
C ASN A 190 12.17 -18.64 -3.65
N THR A 191 13.40 -18.21 -3.40
CA THR A 191 14.59 -18.78 -4.03
C THR A 191 15.15 -19.99 -3.27
N GLY A 192 14.41 -20.47 -2.26
CA GLY A 192 14.69 -21.70 -1.52
C GLY A 192 15.56 -21.49 -0.29
N GLY A 193 15.34 -20.41 0.47
CA GLY A 193 15.84 -20.23 1.83
C GLY A 193 17.29 -19.76 1.93
N GLN A 194 17.69 -18.75 1.16
CA GLN A 194 18.95 -18.04 1.34
C GLN A 194 18.90 -17.14 2.57
N SER A 195 20.05 -16.96 3.22
CA SER A 195 20.19 -16.01 4.31
C SER A 195 20.01 -14.55 3.83
N SER A 196 19.24 -13.78 4.58
CA SER A 196 19.05 -12.33 4.46
C SER A 196 19.78 -11.60 5.60
N LYS A 197 19.81 -10.25 5.55
CA LYS A 197 20.12 -9.45 6.75
C LYS A 197 19.05 -9.53 7.85
N SER A 198 17.82 -9.96 7.52
CA SER A 198 16.75 -10.28 8.47
C SER A 198 16.94 -11.62 9.21
N THR A 199 17.75 -12.55 8.68
CA THR A 199 17.97 -13.86 9.31
C THR A 199 18.53 -13.69 10.73
N PRO A 200 18.00 -14.38 11.76
CA PRO A 200 18.47 -14.23 13.13
C PRO A 200 19.80 -14.95 13.35
N THR A 201 20.46 -14.66 14.49
CA THR A 201 21.69 -15.34 14.91
C THR A 201 21.44 -16.85 15.01
N ALA A 202 22.42 -17.64 14.60
CA ALA A 202 22.43 -19.10 14.64
C ALA A 202 21.43 -19.82 13.71
N ALA A 203 20.50 -19.11 13.05
CA ALA A 203 19.63 -19.74 12.05
C ALA A 203 20.45 -20.27 10.86
N VAL A 204 20.13 -21.50 10.45
CA VAL A 204 20.76 -22.18 9.32
C VAL A 204 19.95 -21.90 8.06
N ALA A 205 20.62 -21.37 7.04
CA ALA A 205 20.04 -21.07 5.74
C ALA A 205 21.12 -21.28 4.66
N LYS A 206 20.76 -21.25 3.37
CA LYS A 206 21.78 -21.23 2.31
C LYS A 206 22.66 -20.00 2.48
N PHE A 207 23.97 -20.18 2.30
CA PHE A 207 25.02 -19.18 2.62
C PHE A 207 25.22 -18.88 4.12
N ALA A 208 24.50 -19.57 5.01
CA ALA A 208 24.68 -19.56 6.46
C ALA A 208 24.62 -21.00 7.03
N ALA A 209 25.32 -21.95 6.39
CA ALA A 209 25.20 -23.38 6.68
C ALA A 209 25.60 -23.75 8.13
N SER A 210 26.53 -23.00 8.73
CA SER A 210 26.95 -23.18 10.14
C SER A 210 26.24 -22.24 11.11
N GLY A 211 25.05 -21.75 10.71
CA GLY A 211 24.32 -20.70 11.43
C GLY A 211 24.85 -19.30 11.14
N LYS A 212 23.95 -18.32 10.98
CA LYS A 212 24.35 -16.93 10.78
C LYS A 212 25.06 -16.39 12.02
N ARG A 213 26.26 -15.85 11.83
CA ARG A 213 27.13 -15.37 12.93
C ARG A 213 26.76 -13.99 13.45
N ILE A 214 26.03 -13.21 12.66
CA ILE A 214 25.67 -11.82 12.96
C ILE A 214 24.19 -11.72 13.29
N ARG A 215 23.85 -10.82 14.21
CA ARG A 215 22.45 -10.54 14.59
C ARG A 215 21.60 -10.09 13.41
N LYS A 216 20.27 -10.21 13.57
CA LYS A 216 19.28 -9.63 12.67
C LYS A 216 19.48 -8.11 12.58
N LYS A 217 19.45 -7.55 11.36
CA LYS A 217 19.41 -6.09 11.15
C LYS A 217 18.11 -5.57 11.71
N ASP A 218 18.17 -4.50 12.50
CA ASP A 218 16.98 -3.91 13.13
C ASP A 218 16.40 -2.80 12.24
N LEU A 219 15.64 -3.20 11.21
CA LEU A 219 15.05 -2.27 10.25
C LEU A 219 14.09 -1.28 10.92
N GLY A 220 13.31 -1.75 11.91
CA GLY A 220 12.39 -0.91 12.66
C GLY A 220 13.13 0.19 13.43
N ALA A 221 14.19 -0.16 14.17
CA ALA A 221 15.02 0.82 14.87
C ALA A 221 15.67 1.83 13.93
N MET A 222 16.14 1.40 12.76
CA MET A 222 16.70 2.31 11.76
C MET A 222 15.65 3.30 11.24
N ALA A 223 14.45 2.83 10.87
CA ALA A 223 13.38 3.69 10.39
C ALA A 223 12.90 4.69 11.48
N MET A 224 12.88 4.29 12.75
CA MET A 224 12.50 5.15 13.87
C MET A 224 13.45 6.35 14.06
N THR A 225 14.68 6.31 13.53
CA THR A 225 15.62 7.45 13.64
C THR A 225 15.14 8.70 12.89
N TYR A 226 14.28 8.56 11.88
CA TYR A 226 13.69 9.69 11.17
C TYR A 226 12.66 10.47 12.00
N SER A 227 12.08 9.87 13.05
CA SER A 227 11.03 10.45 13.93
C SER A 227 9.66 10.77 13.30
N TYR A 228 9.58 10.94 11.98
CA TYR A 228 8.34 11.18 11.23
C TYR A 228 7.85 9.96 10.44
N VAL A 229 8.36 8.76 10.76
CA VAL A 229 7.95 7.50 10.14
C VAL A 229 7.14 6.73 11.18
N TYR A 230 5.91 6.34 10.83
CA TYR A 230 5.16 5.39 11.67
C TYR A 230 5.78 4.01 11.52
N VAL A 231 6.20 3.39 12.61
CA VAL A 231 6.84 2.07 12.60
C VAL A 231 6.09 1.12 13.53
N ALA A 232 5.68 -0.04 13.02
CA ALA A 232 5.09 -1.10 13.81
C ALA A 232 5.65 -2.47 13.43
N GLN A 233 5.91 -3.31 14.42
CA GLN A 233 6.19 -4.72 14.23
C GLN A 233 5.03 -5.54 14.78
N ILE A 234 4.49 -6.44 13.96
CA ILE A 234 3.24 -7.15 14.25
C ILE A 234 3.39 -8.66 13.99
N ALA A 235 2.66 -9.46 14.76
CA ALA A 235 2.58 -10.91 14.58
C ALA A 235 1.11 -11.34 14.72
N LEU A 236 0.46 -11.72 13.61
CA LEU A 236 -0.97 -12.08 13.60
C LEU A 236 -1.27 -13.24 14.55
N GLY A 237 -0.38 -14.25 14.58
CA GLY A 237 -0.50 -15.39 15.48
C GLY A 237 -0.30 -15.05 16.96
N ALA A 238 0.30 -13.90 17.29
CA ALA A 238 0.49 -13.46 18.66
C ALA A 238 -0.65 -12.56 19.16
N ASN A 239 -1.06 -11.57 18.36
CA ASN A 239 -2.13 -10.65 18.75
C ASN A 239 -2.82 -10.02 17.53
N MET A 240 -3.98 -10.58 17.15
CA MET A 240 -4.77 -10.08 16.02
C MET A 240 -5.29 -8.66 16.23
N SER A 241 -5.70 -8.31 17.45
CA SER A 241 -6.20 -6.96 17.76
C SER A 241 -5.12 -5.91 17.61
N GLN A 242 -3.89 -6.22 18.03
CA GLN A 242 -2.74 -5.33 17.84
C GLN A 242 -2.38 -5.18 16.36
N ALA A 243 -2.44 -6.26 15.58
CA ALA A 243 -2.21 -6.20 14.13
C ALA A 243 -3.23 -5.30 13.41
N ILE A 244 -4.52 -5.44 13.72
CA ILE A 244 -5.58 -4.58 13.17
C ILE A 244 -5.36 -3.12 13.56
N LYS A 245 -5.04 -2.87 14.83
CA LYS A 245 -4.75 -1.52 15.34
C LYS A 245 -3.58 -0.90 14.59
N ALA A 246 -2.44 -1.58 14.52
CA ALA A 246 -1.23 -1.08 13.87
C ALA A 246 -1.44 -0.80 12.37
N ILE A 247 -2.11 -1.72 11.66
CA ILE A 247 -2.44 -1.54 10.23
C ILE A 247 -3.37 -0.34 10.01
N THR A 248 -4.34 -0.13 10.90
CA THR A 248 -5.29 0.99 10.81
C THR A 248 -4.61 2.32 11.13
N GLU A 249 -3.79 2.36 12.18
CA GLU A 249 -3.01 3.55 12.55
C GLU A 249 -2.03 3.94 11.44
N ALA A 250 -1.28 2.97 10.91
CA ALA A 250 -0.36 3.17 9.78
C ALA A 250 -1.05 3.80 8.56
N GLU A 251 -2.21 3.27 8.13
CA GLU A 251 -2.92 3.80 6.96
C GLU A 251 -3.53 5.18 7.20
N SER A 252 -3.87 5.49 8.45
CA SER A 252 -4.40 6.79 8.84
C SER A 252 -3.31 7.86 9.06
N TYR A 253 -2.06 7.45 9.21
CA TYR A 253 -0.94 8.35 9.47
C TYR A 253 -0.66 9.20 8.22
N PRO A 254 -0.64 10.54 8.30
CA PRO A 254 -0.42 11.41 7.15
C PRO A 254 1.08 11.50 6.81
N GLY A 255 1.68 10.37 6.45
CA GLY A 255 3.11 10.23 6.19
C GLY A 255 3.52 8.77 5.94
N PRO A 256 4.83 8.48 5.96
CA PRO A 256 5.33 7.16 5.63
C PRO A 256 5.10 6.20 6.80
N SER A 257 4.59 5.01 6.47
CA SER A 257 4.30 3.95 7.43
C SER A 257 5.05 2.67 7.07
N LEU A 258 5.77 2.10 8.03
CA LEU A 258 6.49 0.83 7.91
C LEU A 258 5.92 -0.21 8.89
N ILE A 259 5.34 -1.26 8.33
CA ILE A 259 4.82 -2.41 9.07
C ILE A 259 5.70 -3.62 8.77
N ILE A 260 6.28 -4.21 9.82
CA ILE A 260 7.07 -5.44 9.73
C ILE A 260 6.23 -6.58 10.32
N GLY A 261 5.69 -7.43 9.44
CA GLY A 261 4.86 -8.56 9.81
C GLY A 261 5.66 -9.86 9.86
N TYR A 262 5.74 -10.49 11.04
CA TYR A 262 6.37 -11.82 11.14
C TYR A 262 5.55 -12.88 10.39
N ALA A 263 6.14 -13.51 9.38
CA ALA A 263 5.47 -14.45 8.49
C ALA A 263 6.10 -15.85 8.61
N PRO A 264 5.48 -16.79 9.34
CA PRO A 264 5.93 -18.19 9.37
C PRO A 264 6.03 -18.79 7.96
N CYS A 265 7.11 -19.54 7.72
CA CYS A 265 7.43 -20.10 6.41
C CYS A 265 7.80 -21.57 6.50
N ILE A 266 7.63 -22.32 5.40
CA ILE A 266 8.06 -23.72 5.29
C ILE A 266 9.60 -23.88 5.34
N ASN A 267 10.35 -22.78 5.29
CA ASN A 267 11.81 -22.78 5.44
C ASN A 267 12.29 -22.70 6.89
N HIS A 268 11.38 -22.51 7.85
CA HIS A 268 11.66 -22.57 9.30
C HIS A 268 11.68 -24.03 9.76
#